data_AF-A0A7V6UES9-F1
#
_entry.id   AF-A0A7V6UES9-F1
#
_cell.length_a   1.000
_cell.length_b   1.000
_cell.length_c   1.000
_cell.angle_alpha   90.00
_cell.angle_beta   90.00
_cell.angle_gamma   90.00
#
_symmetry.space_group_name_H-M   'P 1'
#
loop_
_entity.id
_entity.type
_entity.pdbx_description
1 polymer ?
#
loop_
_entity_poly.entity_id
_entity_poly.type
_entity_poly.pdbx_seq_one_letter_code
_entity_poly.pdbx_strand_id
1 'polypeptide(L)'
;MRDKYNIPDNVFKSACGFGGGIGLAGEETCGAFLGGAMVIGFLFGRSYKEVGNILKLRTVSEYRRRLKQKFDIEYVSFNCEDIQKVLMGKGGFKLFKTEELKISIL
;
A
#
# COMPACT_ATOMS: atom_id res chain seq x y z
N MET A 1 -4.42 -9.71 -8.85
CA MET A 1 -5.17 -8.43 -8.69
C MET A 1 -5.27 -7.69 -10.02
N ARG A 2 -4.15 -7.39 -10.69
CA ARG A 2 -4.11 -6.71 -12.00
C ARG A 2 -5.09 -7.30 -13.03
N ASP A 3 -4.91 -8.56 -13.39
CA ASP A 3 -5.67 -9.17 -14.49
C ASP A 3 -7.15 -9.34 -14.15
N LYS A 4 -7.43 -9.70 -12.88
CA LYS A 4 -8.81 -9.86 -12.37
C LYS A 4 -9.65 -8.59 -12.48
N TYR A 5 -9.05 -7.42 -12.30
CA TYR A 5 -9.76 -6.14 -12.28
C TYR A 5 -9.40 -5.24 -13.47
N ASN A 6 -8.71 -5.79 -14.47
CA ASN A 6 -8.21 -5.07 -15.65
C ASN A 6 -7.50 -3.75 -15.29
N ILE A 7 -6.65 -3.78 -14.25
CA ILE A 7 -5.91 -2.60 -13.79
C ILE A 7 -4.88 -2.22 -14.88
N PRO A 8 -4.95 -0.99 -15.42
CA PRO A 8 -4.01 -0.54 -16.44
C PRO A 8 -2.57 -0.52 -15.95
N ASP A 9 -1.63 -0.78 -16.86
CA ASP A 9 -0.20 -0.85 -16.56
C ASP A 9 0.36 0.46 -15.98
N ASN A 10 -0.16 1.61 -16.41
CA ASN A 10 0.26 2.91 -15.87
C ASN A 10 -0.11 3.09 -14.38
N VAL A 11 -1.17 2.45 -13.89
CA VAL A 11 -1.52 2.43 -12.46
C VAL A 11 -0.54 1.56 -11.68
N PHE A 12 -0.11 0.44 -12.24
CA PHE A 12 0.91 -0.41 -11.61
C PHE A 12 2.27 0.31 -11.57
N LYS A 13 2.68 0.91 -12.69
CA LYS A 13 3.93 1.69 -12.79
C LYS A 13 3.96 2.87 -11.82
N SER A 14 2.85 3.60 -11.65
CA SER A 14 2.80 4.73 -10.71
C SER A 14 2.93 4.29 -9.25
N ALA A 15 2.54 3.06 -8.92
CA ALA A 15 2.68 2.48 -7.59
C ALA A 15 4.11 1.98 -7.28
N CYS A 16 5.00 1.89 -8.27
CA CYS A 16 6.33 1.30 -8.12
C CYS A 16 7.16 1.96 -7.00
N GLY A 17 7.02 3.28 -6.83
CA GLY A 17 7.70 4.04 -5.79
C GLY A 17 7.13 3.88 -4.38
N PHE A 18 6.22 2.93 -4.13
CA PHE A 18 5.65 2.68 -2.80
C PHE A 18 6.32 1.52 -2.06
N GLY A 19 7.28 0.84 -2.71
CA GLY A 19 7.96 -0.33 -2.18
C GLY A 19 8.71 -0.08 -0.87
N GLY A 20 8.68 -1.06 0.04
CA GLY A 20 9.48 -1.04 1.27
C GLY A 20 9.26 0.19 2.15
N GLY A 21 8.01 0.66 2.29
CA GLY A 21 7.72 1.89 3.04
C GLY A 21 8.10 3.13 2.24
N ILE A 22 7.67 3.15 0.97
CA ILE A 22 7.86 4.19 -0.05
C ILE A 22 9.23 4.19 -0.72
N GLY A 23 10.26 4.71 -0.10
CA GLY A 23 11.58 4.81 -0.75
C GLY A 23 12.48 3.60 -0.52
N LEU A 24 11.93 2.40 -0.30
CA LEU A 24 12.67 1.27 0.29
C LEU A 24 13.26 1.61 1.68
N ALA A 25 12.62 2.53 2.41
CA ALA A 25 13.15 3.12 3.64
C ALA A 25 12.69 2.43 4.94
N GLY A 26 11.64 1.61 4.89
CA GLY A 26 11.16 0.83 6.03
C GLY A 26 10.52 1.64 7.17
N GLU A 27 10.22 2.93 6.97
CA GLU A 27 9.69 3.83 8.01
C GLU A 27 8.19 4.10 7.81
N GLU A 28 7.77 4.27 6.55
CA GLU A 28 6.45 4.80 6.22
C GLU A 28 5.39 3.72 5.97
N THR A 29 4.23 4.16 5.49
CA THR A 29 3.13 3.28 5.11
C THR A 29 3.58 2.16 4.18
N CYS A 30 3.15 0.93 4.48
CA CYS A 30 3.45 -0.24 3.67
C CYS A 30 2.90 -0.12 2.24
N GLY A 31 3.73 -0.45 1.25
CA GLY A 31 3.37 -0.44 -0.16
C GLY A 31 2.19 -1.36 -0.49
N ALA A 32 2.02 -2.48 0.23
CA ALA A 32 0.87 -3.37 0.06
C ALA A 32 -0.45 -2.68 0.46
N PHE A 33 -0.44 -1.90 1.55
CA PHE A 33 -1.59 -1.12 1.97
C PHE A 33 -1.91 0.01 0.98
N LEU A 34 -0.89 0.75 0.53
CA LEU A 34 -1.05 1.80 -0.49
C LEU A 34 -1.59 1.23 -1.79
N GLY A 35 -1.03 0.11 -2.27
CA GLY A 35 -1.50 -0.56 -3.48
C GLY A 35 -2.96 -1.03 -3.36
N GLY A 36 -3.35 -1.59 -2.21
CA GLY A 36 -4.74 -1.93 -1.93
C GLY A 36 -5.67 -0.72 -1.96
N ALA A 37 -5.26 0.38 -1.32
CA ALA A 37 -6.00 1.65 -1.34
C ALA A 37 -6.10 2.24 -2.75
N MET A 38 -5.05 2.15 -3.55
CA MET A 38 -5.05 2.56 -4.96
C MET A 38 -6.05 1.77 -5.79
N VAL A 39 -6.10 0.45 -5.65
CA VAL A 39 -7.05 -0.39 -6.41
C VAL A 39 -8.49 -0.07 -6.01
N ILE A 40 -8.77 0.16 -4.72
CA ILE A 40 -10.09 0.63 -4.27
C ILE A 40 -10.45 1.97 -4.93
N GLY A 41 -9.51 2.91 -4.96
CA GLY A 41 -9.69 4.21 -5.62
C GLY A 41 -9.89 4.08 -7.13
N PHE A 42 -9.17 3.16 -7.78
CA PHE A 42 -9.32 2.88 -9.21
C PHE A 42 -10.72 2.35 -9.55
N LEU A 43 -11.27 1.45 -8.72
CA LEU A 43 -12.56 0.82 -8.97
C LEU A 43 -13.77 1.69 -8.60
N PHE A 44 -13.69 2.42 -7.48
CA PHE A 44 -14.84 3.10 -6.89
C PHE A 44 -14.67 4.61 -6.69
N GLY A 45 -13.47 5.12 -6.97
CA GLY A 45 -13.12 6.51 -6.73
C GLY A 45 -13.69 7.50 -7.73
N ARG A 46 -13.36 8.76 -7.47
CA ARG A 46 -13.73 9.91 -8.29
C ARG A 46 -12.65 10.17 -9.33
N SER A 47 -13.06 10.47 -10.55
CA SER A 47 -12.17 11.08 -11.55
C SER A 47 -11.89 12.54 -11.21
N TYR A 48 -10.94 13.16 -11.92
CA TYR A 48 -10.63 14.58 -11.76
C TYR A 48 -11.84 15.50 -12.04
N LYS A 49 -12.74 15.11 -12.94
CA LYS A 49 -13.98 15.86 -13.23
C LYS A 49 -15.03 15.74 -12.11
N GLU A 50 -14.86 14.77 -11.21
CA GLU A 50 -15.81 14.44 -10.13
C GLU A 50 -15.26 14.81 -8.75
N VAL A 51 -14.33 15.77 -8.66
CA VAL A 51 -13.73 16.18 -7.36
C VAL A 51 -14.82 16.58 -6.36
N GLY A 52 -15.91 17.21 -6.79
CA GLY A 52 -17.07 17.54 -5.94
C GLY A 52 -17.94 16.36 -5.50
N ASN A 53 -17.75 15.15 -6.04
CA ASN A 53 -18.55 13.98 -5.69
C ASN A 53 -18.11 13.39 -4.33
N ILE A 54 -18.68 13.94 -3.26
CA ILE A 54 -18.39 13.55 -1.87
C ILE A 54 -18.87 12.12 -1.57
N LEU A 55 -19.91 11.63 -2.24
CA LEU A 55 -20.41 10.26 -2.03
C LEU A 55 -19.37 9.23 -2.46
N LYS A 56 -18.78 9.37 -3.65
CA LYS A 56 -17.69 8.48 -4.11
C LYS A 56 -16.48 8.53 -3.17
N LEU A 57 -16.12 9.73 -2.68
CA LEU A 57 -15.04 9.88 -1.69
C LEU A 57 -15.36 9.11 -0.39
N ARG A 58 -16.60 9.20 0.11
CA ARG A 58 -17.04 8.46 1.30
C ARG A 58 -17.02 6.95 1.08
N THR A 59 -17.50 6.47 -0.06
CA THR A 59 -17.48 5.05 -0.42
C THR A 59 -16.06 4.48 -0.44
N VAL A 60 -15.11 5.15 -1.10
CA VAL A 60 -13.69 4.74 -1.09
C VAL A 60 -13.12 4.77 0.32
N SER A 61 -13.44 5.81 1.10
CA SER A 61 -12.96 5.93 2.48
C SER A 61 -13.44 4.80 3.38
N GLU A 62 -14.68 4.33 3.17
CA GLU A 62 -15.23 3.19 3.88
C GLU A 62 -14.51 1.88 3.52
N TYR A 63 -14.32 1.59 2.23
CA TYR A 63 -13.57 0.41 1.81
C TYR A 63 -12.12 0.44 2.31
N ARG A 64 -11.48 1.61 2.27
CA ARG A 64 -10.14 1.81 2.84
C ARG A 64 -10.13 1.55 4.34
N ARG A 65 -11.15 1.99 5.08
CA ARG A 65 -11.26 1.71 6.53
C ARG A 65 -11.36 0.21 6.81
N ARG A 66 -12.14 -0.52 6.01
CA ARG A 66 -12.23 -1.99 6.12
C ARG A 66 -10.91 -2.67 5.78
N LEU A 67 -10.17 -2.18 4.78
CA LEU A 67 -8.82 -2.66 4.48
C LEU A 67 -7.88 -2.41 5.66
N LYS A 68 -7.91 -1.21 6.24
CA LYS A 68 -7.10 -0.86 7.42
C LYS A 68 -7.40 -1.78 8.59
N GLN A 69 -8.67 -2.06 8.88
CA GLN A 69 -9.05 -2.99 9.96
C GLN A 69 -8.41 -4.37 9.78
N LYS A 70 -8.33 -4.89 8.54
CA LYS A 70 -7.64 -6.16 8.28
C LYS A 70 -6.15 -6.07 8.59
N PHE A 71 -5.49 -4.99 8.16
CA PHE A 71 -4.08 -4.74 8.49
C PHE A 71 -3.85 -4.60 9.99
N ASP A 72 -4.71 -3.87 10.71
CA ASP A 72 -4.61 -3.71 12.15
C ASP A 72 -4.77 -5.06 12.88
N ILE A 73 -5.67 -5.93 12.41
CA ILE A 73 -5.87 -7.27 12.99
C ILE A 73 -4.67 -8.19 12.70
N GLU A 74 -4.15 -8.18 11.48
CA GLU A 74 -3.14 -9.14 11.03
C GLU A 74 -1.71 -8.72 11.39
N TYR A 75 -1.45 -7.41 11.37
CA TYR A 75 -0.10 -6.84 11.47
C TYR A 75 0.02 -5.74 12.52
N VAL A 76 -1.01 -5.50 13.34
CA VAL A 76 -1.07 -4.46 14.39
C VAL A 76 -1.15 -3.03 13.83
N SER A 77 -0.59 -2.76 12.65
CA SER A 77 -0.70 -1.47 11.95
C SER A 77 -0.56 -1.65 10.43
N PHE A 78 -0.60 -0.53 9.70
CA PHE A 78 -0.33 -0.48 8.26
C PHE A 78 1.03 0.19 7.93
N ASN A 79 1.85 0.47 8.94
CA ASN A 79 3.22 0.96 8.78
C ASN A 79 4.14 -0.20 8.41
N CYS A 80 5.08 0.06 7.49
CA CYS A 80 5.96 -0.98 6.96
C CYS A 80 6.85 -1.57 8.05
N GLU A 81 7.32 -0.76 8.99
CA GLU A 81 8.15 -1.22 10.10
C GLU A 81 7.44 -2.28 10.96
N ASP A 82 6.18 -2.04 11.34
CA ASP A 82 5.42 -2.96 12.20
C ASP A 82 5.09 -4.25 11.47
N ILE A 83 4.69 -4.15 10.19
CA ILE A 83 4.46 -5.33 9.35
C ILE A 83 5.73 -6.17 9.21
N GLN A 84 6.88 -5.52 9.01
CA GLN A 84 8.17 -6.22 8.96
C GLN A 84 8.47 -6.91 10.30
N LYS A 85 8.20 -6.28 11.45
CA LYS A 85 8.36 -6.94 12.76
C LYS A 85 7.50 -8.21 12.87
N VAL A 86 6.24 -8.13 12.44
CA VAL A 86 5.31 -9.28 12.49
C VAL A 86 5.75 -10.41 11.54
N LEU A 87 6.14 -10.07 10.31
CA LEU A 87 6.44 -11.08 9.28
C LEU A 87 7.88 -11.60 9.31
N MET A 88 8.83 -10.75 9.72
CA MET A 88 10.27 -10.99 9.58
C MET A 88 11.01 -10.98 10.92
N GLY A 89 10.32 -10.72 12.04
CA GLY A 89 10.91 -10.64 13.38
C GLY A 89 11.73 -9.37 13.65
N LYS A 90 11.90 -8.49 12.66
CA LYS A 90 12.59 -7.20 12.76
C LYS A 90 11.93 -6.19 11.82
N GLY A 91 11.85 -4.92 12.22
CA GLY A 91 11.38 -3.83 11.37
C GLY A 91 12.47 -2.81 11.03
N GLY A 92 12.16 -1.94 10.09
CA GLY A 92 12.96 -0.75 9.79
C GLY A 92 14.10 -1.00 8.80
N PHE A 93 13.97 -2.03 7.96
CA PHE A 93 14.98 -2.35 6.94
C PHE A 93 15.16 -1.18 5.96
N LYS A 94 16.41 -0.75 5.79
CA LYS A 94 16.81 0.30 4.84
C LYS A 94 17.24 -0.34 3.53
N LEU A 95 16.28 -0.86 2.79
CA LEU A 95 16.51 -1.60 1.55
C LEU A 95 17.04 -0.73 0.40
N PHE A 96 17.05 0.60 0.55
CA PHE A 96 17.82 1.49 -0.33
C PHE A 96 19.35 1.37 -0.14
N LYS A 97 19.80 0.71 0.94
CA LYS A 97 21.20 0.33 1.14
C LYS A 97 21.42 -1.07 0.58
N THR A 98 22.44 -1.21 -0.26
CA THR A 98 22.74 -2.45 -1.00
C THR A 98 22.97 -3.66 -0.09
N GLU A 99 23.53 -3.42 1.10
CA GLU A 99 23.85 -4.46 2.08
C GLU A 99 22.58 -5.04 2.72
N GLU A 100 21.61 -4.18 3.06
CA GLU A 100 20.34 -4.60 3.65
C GLU A 100 19.39 -5.20 2.60
N LEU A 101 19.51 -4.79 1.33
CA LEU A 101 18.74 -5.37 0.24
C LEU A 101 19.02 -6.87 0.03
N LYS A 102 20.28 -7.30 0.18
CA LYS A 102 20.66 -8.71 0.00
C LYS A 102 20.12 -9.64 1.09
N ILE A 103 19.84 -9.09 2.28
CA ILE A 103 19.39 -9.86 3.44
C ILE A 103 17.89 -10.18 3.35
N SER A 104 17.09 -9.35 2.67
CA SER A 104 15.62 -9.45 2.66
C SER A 104 15.04 -10.28 1.50
N ILE A 105 15.88 -10.74 0.56
CA ILE A 105 15.48 -11.53 -0.61
C ILE A 105 15.89 -13.02 -0.45
N LEU A 106 16.44 -13.39 0.71
CA LEU A 106 16.76 -14.77 1.13
C LEU A 106 15.74 -15.24 2.17
#